data_AF-A0A7X4EF27-F1
#
_entry.id   AF-A0A7X4EF27-F1
#
_cell.length_a   1.000
_cell.length_b   1.000
_cell.length_c   1.000
_cell.angle_alpha   90.00
_cell.angle_beta   90.00
_cell.angle_gamma   90.00
#
_symmetry.space_group_name_H-M   'P 1'
#
loop_
_entity.id
_entity.type
_entity.pdbx_description
1 polymer ?
#
loop_
_entity_poly.entity_id
_entity_poly.type
_entity_poly.pdbx_seq_one_letter_code
_entity_poly.pdbx_strand_id
1 'polypeptide(L)'
;MRHSRQLNEDARNIAVITGSALVAVVATLALVNGAPASRSHPMPAASPWPESYTLKQPLAGTNQLYGSVRTRDGAVHRGFLRWDRNEGSWGDLLDVSKLDRGFRGLSGIRFGHVDRIQPVGSSQAIFHLRSGQTIGMEGESSDLGIGMRSLVVTGANGDPTTLEWRDIRRVDFESAPRHVRPAAGRLYGTLTTGRGAEFTGYITWDVDEIHSTDFLDGEADGQDYRIPFGAISEIEQYGPVGAHVTLHTGERITLYGTNDVDRSNRGITVSDPGLGQVKIPWDYLGSVRFHGARRDQSRSDFDGGRPLRGTVITTSGDALSGDIRWDRDEYSSWEMLNGTSAGIEFDVEFSRIERIVKNDAGSTVILRDGRAYDLQGSNDVDSGNRDILVTTGGSEYVVAWEEFRELRLHR
;
A
#
# COMPACT_ATOMS: atom_id res chain seq x y z
N MET A 1 -22.01 -17.94 28.28
CA MET A 1 -20.59 -18.01 28.74
C MET A 1 -19.57 -18.24 27.60
N ARG A 2 -19.85 -17.81 26.36
CA ARG A 2 -18.87 -17.75 25.26
C ARG A 2 -18.86 -16.42 24.48
N HIS A 3 -19.64 -15.43 24.91
CA HIS A 3 -19.70 -14.10 24.28
C HIS A 3 -19.03 -12.97 25.08
N SER A 4 -18.43 -13.27 26.22
CA SER A 4 -17.75 -12.29 27.08
C SER A 4 -16.23 -12.42 27.08
N ARG A 5 -15.65 -13.20 26.15
CA ARG A 5 -14.20 -13.41 26.03
C ARG A 5 -13.57 -12.76 24.78
N GLN A 6 -14.40 -12.32 23.82
CA GLN A 6 -13.94 -11.67 22.58
C GLN A 6 -13.92 -10.14 22.70
N LEU A 7 -14.71 -9.56 23.61
CA LEU A 7 -14.71 -8.13 23.92
C LEU A 7 -13.53 -7.66 24.80
N ASN A 8 -12.65 -8.58 25.21
CA ASN A 8 -11.51 -8.27 26.09
C ASN A 8 -10.16 -8.23 25.36
N GLU A 9 -10.12 -8.59 24.07
CA GLU A 9 -8.93 -8.44 23.22
C GLU A 9 -8.93 -7.07 22.50
N ASP A 10 -10.10 -6.55 22.12
CA ASP A 10 -10.25 -5.19 21.54
C ASP A 10 -9.99 -4.04 22.55
N ALA A 11 -10.04 -4.33 23.86
CA ALA A 11 -9.86 -3.33 24.91
C ALA A 11 -8.40 -3.13 25.36
N ARG A 12 -7.44 -3.88 24.80
CA ARG A 12 -6.00 -3.74 25.14
C ARG A 12 -5.20 -2.84 24.19
N ASN A 13 -5.82 -2.33 23.12
CA ASN A 13 -5.18 -1.36 22.21
C ASN A 13 -5.49 0.10 22.57
N ILE A 14 -6.02 0.37 23.77
CA ILE A 14 -6.18 1.72 24.29
C ILE A 14 -5.04 2.00 25.28
N ALA A 15 -4.21 2.96 24.89
CA ALA A 15 -3.13 3.62 25.64
C ALA A 15 -1.71 3.02 25.53
N VAL A 16 -0.99 3.40 24.47
CA VAL A 16 0.18 4.29 24.60
C VAL A 16 0.09 5.36 23.51
N ILE A 17 -0.34 6.55 23.91
CA ILE A 17 -0.20 7.79 23.16
C ILE A 17 1.19 8.33 23.50
N THR A 18 2.09 8.36 22.52
CA THR A 18 3.21 9.31 22.54
C THR A 18 3.39 9.81 21.11
N GLY A 19 3.29 11.13 20.98
CA GLY A 19 3.07 11.79 19.72
C GLY A 19 4.30 11.83 18.84
N SER A 20 4.09 11.55 17.57
CA SER A 20 4.92 12.07 16.48
C SER A 20 4.65 13.57 16.34
N ALA A 21 5.11 14.35 17.33
CA ALA A 21 5.25 15.79 17.18
C ALA A 21 6.57 16.03 16.44
N LEU A 22 6.47 16.58 15.23
CA LEU A 22 7.59 17.15 14.50
C LEU A 22 8.27 18.19 15.41
N VAL A 23 9.47 17.91 15.94
CA VAL A 23 10.23 18.89 16.72
C VAL A 23 10.78 19.92 15.74
N ALA A 24 10.10 21.06 15.62
CA ALA A 24 10.71 22.28 15.12
C ALA A 24 11.61 22.85 16.22
N VAL A 25 12.93 22.86 15.97
CA VAL A 25 13.90 23.49 16.86
C VAL A 25 13.66 25.00 16.85
N VAL A 26 13.02 25.53 17.89
CA VAL A 26 13.02 26.96 18.20
C VAL A 26 13.72 27.14 19.54
N ALA A 27 14.96 27.60 19.49
CA ALA A 27 15.71 28.01 20.67
C ALA A 27 15.10 29.28 21.25
N THR A 28 14.64 29.25 22.50
CA THR A 28 14.41 30.49 23.26
C THR A 28 14.73 30.27 24.74
N LEU A 29 15.80 30.93 25.18
CA LEU A 29 16.23 31.12 26.57
C LEU A 29 15.25 32.05 27.31
N ALA A 30 14.74 31.65 28.48
CA ALA A 30 14.53 32.52 29.65
C ALA A 30 14.06 31.77 30.91
N LEU A 31 15.02 31.59 31.83
CA LEU A 31 15.01 31.61 33.30
C LEU A 31 13.73 31.97 34.12
N VAL A 32 13.55 31.20 35.22
CA VAL A 32 13.23 31.59 36.63
C VAL A 32 11.77 31.53 37.12
N ASN A 33 11.40 30.51 37.92
CA ASN A 33 11.21 30.56 39.40
C ASN A 33 10.61 29.26 39.98
N GLY A 34 10.95 28.93 41.23
CA GLY A 34 10.93 27.57 41.78
C GLY A 34 9.66 27.05 42.48
N ALA A 35 9.59 25.72 42.60
CA ALA A 35 8.72 24.92 43.48
C ALA A 35 9.28 23.46 43.57
N PRO A 36 8.97 22.65 44.60
CA PRO A 36 9.86 21.63 45.13
C PRO A 36 9.78 20.26 44.44
N ALA A 37 10.89 19.52 44.54
CA ALA A 37 11.22 18.28 43.85
C ALA A 37 10.23 17.11 44.08
N SER A 38 9.50 16.73 43.03
CA SER A 38 9.00 15.37 42.85
C SER A 38 10.13 14.49 42.30
N ARG A 39 10.31 13.29 42.86
CA ARG A 39 11.27 12.28 42.39
C ARG A 39 11.13 12.04 40.89
N SER A 40 12.03 12.63 40.11
CA SER A 40 12.20 12.35 38.70
C SER A 40 12.79 10.94 38.57
N HIS A 41 12.07 10.05 37.89
CA HIS A 41 12.74 8.94 37.21
C HIS A 41 13.86 9.55 36.33
N PRO A 42 15.09 9.03 36.38
CA PRO A 42 16.12 9.52 35.47
C PRO A 42 15.59 9.34 34.05
N MET A 43 15.54 10.45 33.32
CA MET A 43 15.39 10.41 31.87
C MET A 43 16.43 9.41 31.34
N PRO A 44 16.08 8.52 30.39
CA PRO A 44 17.08 7.71 29.73
C PRO A 44 18.20 8.64 29.24
N ALA A 45 19.44 8.21 29.47
CA ALA A 45 20.62 8.95 29.06
C ALA A 45 20.48 9.37 27.59
N ALA A 46 20.95 10.58 27.28
CA ALA A 46 20.94 11.12 25.93
C ALA A 46 21.42 10.08 24.91
N SER A 47 20.66 9.94 23.82
CA SER A 47 20.93 9.01 22.72
C SER A 47 22.41 9.09 22.30
N PRO A 48 23.14 7.97 22.24
CA PRO A 48 24.59 8.02 22.10
C PRO A 48 25.12 8.38 20.71
N TRP A 49 24.28 8.64 19.70
CA TRP A 49 24.75 8.79 18.30
C TRP A 49 23.93 9.76 17.44
N PRO A 50 24.54 10.23 16.34
CA PRO A 50 24.93 11.63 16.14
C PRO A 50 23.72 12.57 16.14
N GLU A 51 23.92 13.80 16.63
CA GLU A 51 22.95 14.91 16.62
C GLU A 51 22.40 15.27 15.21
N SER A 52 22.89 14.59 14.16
CA SER A 52 22.34 14.67 12.81
C SER A 52 22.53 13.35 12.04
N TYR A 53 21.44 12.66 11.74
CA TYR A 53 21.45 11.69 10.64
C TYR A 53 21.65 12.44 9.33
N THR A 54 22.68 12.07 8.56
CA THR A 54 22.79 12.58 7.18
C THR A 54 21.77 11.81 6.34
N LEU A 55 20.59 12.40 6.16
CA LEU A 55 19.58 11.91 5.23
C LEU A 55 20.18 11.96 3.80
N LYS A 56 20.70 10.84 3.33
CA LYS A 56 21.07 10.68 1.92
C LYS A 56 19.82 10.25 1.19
N GLN A 57 19.27 11.13 0.36
CA GLN A 57 18.38 10.66 -0.69
C GLN A 57 19.19 9.73 -1.62
N PRO A 58 18.59 8.61 -2.05
CA PRO A 58 17.48 8.73 -2.96
C PRO A 58 16.25 7.99 -2.43
N LEU A 59 15.28 8.78 -1.99
CA LEU A 59 13.92 8.38 -1.77
C LEU A 59 13.07 9.09 -2.81
N ALA A 60 12.11 8.39 -3.38
CA ALA A 60 11.33 8.88 -4.50
C ALA A 60 10.61 10.19 -4.16
N GLY A 61 10.68 11.18 -5.06
CA GLY A 61 10.36 12.57 -4.76
C GLY A 61 9.07 13.08 -5.42
N THR A 62 8.55 12.39 -6.44
CA THR A 62 7.33 12.84 -7.13
C THR A 62 6.16 11.86 -7.08
N ASN A 63 6.37 10.61 -6.66
CA ASN A 63 5.26 9.67 -6.46
C ASN A 63 4.58 9.90 -5.11
N GLN A 64 3.94 11.05 -4.96
CA GLN A 64 3.10 11.34 -3.80
C GLN A 64 1.73 11.85 -4.21
N LEU A 65 0.72 11.42 -3.44
CA LEU A 65 -0.63 11.91 -3.59
C LEU A 65 -0.67 13.40 -3.30
N TYR A 66 -1.35 14.13 -4.17
CA TYR A 66 -1.56 15.56 -4.02
C TYR A 66 -2.99 15.86 -4.43
N GLY A 67 -3.61 16.83 -3.77
CA GLY A 67 -5.00 17.14 -4.06
C GLY A 67 -5.60 18.17 -3.12
N SER A 68 -6.91 18.33 -3.25
CA SER A 68 -7.71 19.16 -2.37
C SER A 68 -8.78 18.33 -1.65
N VAL A 69 -8.95 18.61 -0.37
CA VAL A 69 -9.97 18.01 0.50
C VAL A 69 -10.94 19.11 0.89
N ARG A 70 -12.20 18.92 0.53
CA ARG A 70 -13.30 19.76 1.01
C ARG A 70 -13.96 19.06 2.18
N THR A 71 -14.08 19.76 3.30
CA THR A 71 -14.75 19.26 4.51
C THR A 71 -16.24 19.57 4.49
N ARG A 72 -17.00 18.93 5.38
CA ARG A 72 -18.46 19.11 5.49
C ARG A 72 -18.87 20.47 6.04
N ASP A 73 -18.03 21.06 6.89
CA ASP A 73 -18.20 22.45 7.38
C ASP A 73 -17.82 23.51 6.33
N GLY A 74 -17.23 23.10 5.20
CA GLY A 74 -16.95 23.94 4.05
C GLY A 74 -15.51 24.42 3.93
N ALA A 75 -14.61 24.05 4.86
CA ALA A 75 -13.18 24.31 4.71
C ALA A 75 -12.58 23.54 3.50
N VAL A 76 -11.45 24.04 3.01
CA VAL A 76 -10.70 23.43 1.90
C VAL A 76 -9.23 23.38 2.29
N HIS A 77 -8.67 22.17 2.30
CA HIS A 77 -7.26 21.90 2.55
C HIS A 77 -6.65 21.40 1.24
N ARG A 78 -5.49 21.93 0.83
CA ARG A 78 -4.82 21.51 -0.41
C ARG A 78 -3.34 21.27 -0.13
N GLY A 79 -2.83 20.14 -0.58
CA GLY A 79 -1.48 19.71 -0.23
C GLY A 79 -1.17 18.27 -0.61
N PHE A 80 -0.05 17.77 -0.09
CA PHE A 80 0.25 16.34 -0.15
C PHE A 80 -0.69 15.57 0.76
N LEU A 81 -1.12 14.39 0.32
CA LEU A 81 -2.10 13.57 1.01
C LEU A 81 -1.41 12.30 1.54
N ARG A 82 -1.73 11.93 2.78
CA ARG A 82 -1.43 10.62 3.36
C ARG A 82 -2.75 10.02 3.83
N TRP A 83 -3.27 9.08 3.04
CA TRP A 83 -4.50 8.35 3.27
C TRP A 83 -4.27 7.23 4.29
N ASP A 84 -5.28 6.97 5.13
CA ASP A 84 -5.26 6.06 6.29
C ASP A 84 -3.96 6.04 7.15
N ARG A 85 -3.15 7.10 7.06
CA ARG A 85 -1.76 7.17 7.51
C ARG A 85 -0.78 6.21 6.81
N ASN A 86 -1.19 5.41 5.84
CA ASN A 86 -0.33 4.36 5.28
C ASN A 86 -0.19 4.44 3.75
N GLU A 87 -1.11 5.09 3.04
CA GLU A 87 -1.02 5.27 1.58
C GLU A 87 -0.68 6.72 1.25
N GLY A 88 0.41 6.92 0.53
CA GLY A 88 0.94 8.24 0.20
C GLY A 88 1.32 8.40 -1.26
N SER A 89 1.16 7.36 -2.10
CA SER A 89 1.66 7.31 -3.49
C SER A 89 0.56 7.00 -4.51
N TRP A 90 0.77 7.38 -5.78
CA TRP A 90 -0.17 7.08 -6.87
C TRP A 90 -0.27 5.58 -7.17
N GLY A 91 0.77 4.82 -6.81
CA GLY A 91 0.83 3.37 -6.99
C GLY A 91 0.33 2.57 -5.79
N ASP A 92 0.02 3.24 -4.67
CA ASP A 92 -0.49 2.56 -3.48
C ASP A 92 -1.91 2.05 -3.78
N LEU A 93 -2.19 0.85 -3.28
CA LEU A 93 -3.47 0.18 -3.43
C LEU A 93 -4.43 0.70 -2.36
N LEU A 94 -5.68 0.94 -2.74
CA LEU A 94 -6.77 1.20 -1.83
C LEU A 94 -7.66 -0.05 -1.80
N ASP A 95 -7.79 -0.66 -0.62
CA ASP A 95 -8.51 -1.91 -0.39
C ASP A 95 -10.00 -1.63 -0.23
N VAL A 96 -10.77 -1.86 -1.30
CA VAL A 96 -12.20 -1.57 -1.37
C VAL A 96 -12.94 -2.65 -2.12
N SER A 97 -14.27 -2.70 -1.98
CA SER A 97 -15.14 -3.58 -2.75
C SER A 97 -16.10 -2.76 -3.61
N LYS A 98 -16.38 -3.23 -4.82
CA LYS A 98 -17.41 -2.63 -5.67
C LYS A 98 -18.79 -2.83 -5.05
N LEU A 99 -19.58 -1.77 -4.99
CA LEU A 99 -21.00 -1.82 -4.68
C LEU A 99 -21.78 -2.29 -5.91
N ASP A 100 -21.72 -3.58 -6.23
CA ASP A 100 -22.53 -4.16 -7.31
C ASP A 100 -23.60 -5.15 -6.79
N ARG A 101 -24.71 -5.26 -7.53
CA ARG A 101 -25.94 -5.95 -7.11
C ARG A 101 -25.78 -7.48 -7.06
N GLY A 102 -25.07 -7.99 -6.06
CA GLY A 102 -25.04 -9.41 -5.70
C GLY A 102 -23.66 -10.07 -5.65
N PHE A 103 -22.60 -9.34 -5.98
CA PHE A 103 -21.22 -9.85 -5.92
C PHE A 103 -20.36 -8.89 -5.09
N ARG A 104 -19.76 -9.42 -4.02
CA ARG A 104 -18.72 -8.75 -3.24
C ARG A 104 -17.38 -9.37 -3.68
N GLY A 105 -16.79 -8.80 -4.72
CA GLY A 105 -15.39 -9.04 -5.06
C GLY A 105 -14.54 -7.98 -4.38
N LEU A 106 -13.48 -8.40 -3.70
CA LEU A 106 -12.43 -7.47 -3.25
C LEU A 106 -11.84 -6.83 -4.51
N SER A 107 -12.03 -5.53 -4.66
CA SER A 107 -11.65 -4.76 -5.84
C SER A 107 -10.70 -3.66 -5.40
N GLY A 108 -9.46 -4.03 -5.12
CA GLY A 108 -8.40 -3.06 -4.87
C GLY A 108 -8.23 -2.13 -6.08
N ILE A 109 -7.96 -0.85 -5.81
CA ILE A 109 -7.67 0.13 -6.88
C ILE A 109 -6.49 1.01 -6.51
N ARG A 110 -5.55 1.20 -7.43
CA ARG A 110 -4.45 2.15 -7.20
C ARG A 110 -4.95 3.59 -7.30
N PHE A 111 -4.52 4.45 -6.38
CA PHE A 111 -4.95 5.86 -6.32
C PHE A 111 -4.77 6.62 -7.65
N GLY A 112 -3.75 6.28 -8.43
CA GLY A 112 -3.50 6.87 -9.74
C GLY A 112 -4.68 6.77 -10.71
N HIS A 113 -5.53 5.75 -10.57
CA HIS A 113 -6.74 5.58 -11.39
C HIS A 113 -7.92 6.47 -10.95
N VAL A 114 -7.84 7.11 -9.78
CA VAL A 114 -8.94 7.85 -9.17
C VAL A 114 -8.75 9.36 -9.36
N ASP A 115 -9.78 10.03 -9.85
CA ASP A 115 -9.83 11.50 -9.93
C ASP A 115 -10.41 12.11 -8.65
N ARG A 116 -11.41 11.44 -8.06
CA ARG A 116 -12.14 11.97 -6.91
C ARG A 116 -12.79 10.85 -6.11
N ILE A 117 -12.75 11.01 -4.78
CA ILE A 117 -13.52 10.20 -3.84
C ILE A 117 -14.53 11.10 -3.13
N GLN A 118 -15.79 10.68 -3.10
CA GLN A 118 -16.87 11.37 -2.41
C GLN A 118 -17.54 10.42 -1.41
N PRO A 119 -17.30 10.58 -0.10
CA PRO A 119 -18.03 9.84 0.93
C PRO A 119 -19.54 10.06 0.81
N VAL A 120 -20.31 8.97 0.79
CA VAL A 120 -21.79 8.99 0.76
C VAL A 120 -22.42 8.25 1.94
N GLY A 121 -21.62 7.54 2.74
CA GLY A 121 -22.07 6.82 3.94
C GLY A 121 -20.98 6.68 4.99
N SER A 122 -21.23 5.80 5.98
CA SER A 122 -20.26 5.47 7.03
C SER A 122 -19.14 4.55 6.56
N SER A 123 -19.34 3.82 5.46
CA SER A 123 -18.39 2.87 4.86
C SER A 123 -18.40 2.95 3.33
N GLN A 124 -19.08 3.93 2.74
CA GLN A 124 -19.34 3.97 1.31
C GLN A 124 -18.92 5.29 0.69
N ALA A 125 -18.39 5.22 -0.53
CA ALA A 125 -18.00 6.37 -1.31
C ALA A 125 -18.28 6.16 -2.80
N ILE A 126 -18.46 7.27 -3.51
CA ILE A 126 -18.50 7.28 -4.97
C ILE A 126 -17.12 7.68 -5.47
N PHE A 127 -16.55 6.84 -6.32
CA PHE A 127 -15.27 7.07 -6.97
C PHE A 127 -15.54 7.57 -8.38
N HIS A 128 -14.92 8.68 -8.75
CA HIS A 128 -14.83 9.11 -10.13
C HIS A 128 -13.43 8.76 -10.62
N LEU A 129 -13.34 7.91 -11.63
CA LEU A 129 -12.07 7.46 -12.19
C LEU A 129 -11.60 8.40 -13.30
N ARG A 130 -10.30 8.38 -13.60
CA ARG A 130 -9.71 9.20 -14.68
C ARG A 130 -10.27 8.90 -16.07
N SER A 131 -10.84 7.71 -16.25
CA SER A 131 -11.53 7.28 -17.47
C SER A 131 -12.88 7.98 -17.66
N GLY A 132 -13.37 8.69 -16.64
CA GLY A 132 -14.72 9.27 -16.58
C GLY A 132 -15.76 8.32 -15.98
N GLN A 133 -15.41 7.05 -15.73
CA GLN A 133 -16.29 6.10 -15.05
C GLN A 133 -16.59 6.57 -13.62
N THR A 134 -17.81 6.32 -13.16
CA THR A 134 -18.22 6.54 -11.77
C THR A 134 -18.66 5.22 -11.17
N ILE A 135 -18.11 4.86 -10.01
CA ILE A 135 -18.32 3.56 -9.36
C ILE A 135 -18.61 3.79 -7.88
N GLY A 136 -19.60 3.07 -7.34
CA GLY A 136 -19.81 3.01 -5.90
C GLY A 136 -18.85 1.99 -5.28
N MET A 137 -18.17 2.39 -4.21
CA MET A 137 -17.25 1.55 -3.45
C MET A 137 -17.69 1.46 -2.00
N GLU A 138 -17.43 0.32 -1.37
CA GLU A 138 -17.63 0.07 0.05
C GLU A 138 -16.32 -0.42 0.67
N GLY A 139 -16.03 0.09 1.88
CA GLY A 139 -14.90 -0.34 2.67
C GLY A 139 -15.19 -1.66 3.35
N GLU A 140 -14.30 -2.63 3.13
CA GLU A 140 -14.19 -3.85 3.94
C GLU A 140 -12.98 -3.80 4.89
N SER A 141 -12.11 -2.80 4.71
CA SER A 141 -10.87 -2.53 5.45
C SER A 141 -10.90 -1.16 6.17
N SER A 142 -9.77 -0.70 6.70
CA SER A 142 -9.61 0.65 7.23
C SER A 142 -9.53 1.73 6.15
N ASP A 143 -9.44 1.38 4.86
CA ASP A 143 -9.18 2.35 3.79
C ASP A 143 -10.40 3.22 3.45
N LEU A 144 -11.61 2.76 3.76
CA LEU A 144 -12.83 3.55 3.59
C LEU A 144 -13.71 3.50 4.85
N GLY A 145 -14.36 4.61 5.11
CA GLY A 145 -15.36 4.69 6.17
C GLY A 145 -14.81 5.14 7.52
N ILE A 146 -15.64 4.97 8.54
CA ILE A 146 -15.33 5.37 9.93
C ILE A 146 -14.17 4.58 10.55
N GLY A 147 -13.75 3.47 9.92
CA GLY A 147 -12.55 2.73 10.30
C GLY A 147 -11.25 3.39 9.84
N MET A 148 -11.32 4.31 8.87
CA MET A 148 -10.17 5.07 8.41
C MET A 148 -9.63 5.95 9.54
N ARG A 149 -8.37 5.71 9.91
CA ARG A 149 -7.65 6.36 11.00
C ARG A 149 -7.64 7.87 10.80
N SER A 150 -7.23 8.32 9.62
CA SER A 150 -7.28 9.73 9.21
C SER A 150 -6.74 9.95 7.80
N LEU A 151 -7.22 11.00 7.14
CA LEU A 151 -6.55 11.61 5.99
C LEU A 151 -5.71 12.80 6.47
N VAL A 152 -4.41 12.78 6.20
CA VAL A 152 -3.52 13.91 6.51
C VAL A 152 -3.26 14.73 5.25
N VAL A 153 -3.43 16.05 5.36
CA VAL A 153 -3.13 17.02 4.30
C VAL A 153 -2.00 17.93 4.76
N THR A 154 -0.86 17.88 4.06
CA THR A 154 0.29 18.76 4.34
C THR A 154 0.34 19.88 3.32
N GLY A 155 -0.03 21.09 3.75
CA GLY A 155 -0.04 22.29 2.92
C GLY A 155 1.35 22.87 2.64
N ALA A 156 1.40 23.99 1.93
CA ALA A 156 2.67 24.65 1.56
C ALA A 156 3.46 25.22 2.76
N ASN A 157 2.79 25.47 3.89
CA ASN A 157 3.41 25.86 5.16
C ASN A 157 4.07 24.67 5.87
N GLY A 158 3.83 23.44 5.44
CA GLY A 158 4.36 22.22 6.05
C GLY A 158 3.57 21.71 7.25
N ASP A 159 2.57 22.45 7.73
CA ASP A 159 1.74 22.01 8.86
C ASP A 159 0.72 20.96 8.40
N PRO A 160 0.68 19.78 9.05
CA PRO A 160 -0.30 18.76 8.72
C PRO A 160 -1.68 19.12 9.27
N THR A 161 -2.72 18.93 8.46
CA THR A 161 -4.11 18.89 8.90
C THR A 161 -4.60 17.46 8.86
N THR A 162 -5.07 16.93 9.98
CA THR A 162 -5.64 15.58 10.10
C THR A 162 -7.16 15.68 10.04
N LEU A 163 -7.78 14.90 9.15
CA LEU A 163 -9.22 14.87 8.93
C LEU A 163 -9.75 13.44 9.12
N GLU A 164 -10.87 13.31 9.82
CA GLU A 164 -11.58 12.03 9.94
C GLU A 164 -12.53 11.82 8.76
N TRP A 165 -12.95 10.57 8.51
CA TRP A 165 -13.92 10.25 7.46
C TRP A 165 -15.20 11.11 7.52
N ARG A 166 -15.66 11.41 8.74
CA ARG A 166 -16.87 12.20 8.99
C ARG A 166 -16.71 13.67 8.63
N ASP A 167 -15.49 14.17 8.58
CA ASP A 167 -15.19 15.55 8.21
C ASP A 167 -15.15 15.71 6.70
N ILE A 168 -14.83 14.65 5.97
CA ILE A 168 -14.61 14.70 4.53
C ILE A 168 -15.95 14.78 3.81
N ARG A 169 -16.07 15.80 2.95
CA ARG A 169 -17.13 15.90 1.95
C ARG A 169 -16.67 15.35 0.61
N ARG A 170 -15.42 15.61 0.22
CA ARG A 170 -14.85 15.18 -1.06
C ARG A 170 -13.32 15.34 -1.06
N VAL A 171 -12.64 14.43 -1.75
CA VAL A 171 -11.21 14.53 -2.09
C VAL A 171 -11.08 14.59 -3.60
N ASP A 172 -10.40 15.59 -4.13
CA ASP A 172 -10.03 15.73 -5.54
C ASP A 172 -8.53 15.53 -5.69
N PHE A 173 -8.13 14.54 -6.50
CA PHE A 173 -6.73 14.21 -6.75
C PHE A 173 -6.18 15.02 -7.93
N GLU A 174 -4.99 15.57 -7.74
CA GLU A 174 -4.35 16.51 -8.66
C GLU A 174 -2.85 16.22 -8.79
N SER A 175 -2.24 16.62 -9.90
CA SER A 175 -0.78 16.62 -9.98
C SER A 175 -0.20 17.78 -9.16
N ALA A 176 0.81 17.51 -8.33
CA ALA A 176 1.49 18.54 -7.56
C ALA A 176 2.07 19.64 -8.49
N PRO A 177 1.89 20.93 -8.16
CA PRO A 177 2.54 22.01 -8.90
C PRO A 177 4.06 21.85 -8.90
N ARG A 178 4.73 22.20 -10.01
CA ARG A 178 6.19 22.02 -10.17
C ARG A 178 7.07 22.71 -9.13
N HIS A 179 6.57 23.69 -8.40
CA HIS A 179 7.31 24.41 -7.35
C HIS A 179 7.06 23.85 -5.94
N VAL A 180 6.08 22.95 -5.79
CA VAL A 180 5.77 22.29 -4.53
C VAL A 180 6.57 20.99 -4.45
N ARG A 181 7.18 20.73 -3.31
CA ARG A 181 7.97 19.52 -3.03
C ARG A 181 7.49 18.89 -1.74
N PRO A 182 7.44 17.56 -1.66
CA PRO A 182 7.08 16.91 -0.41
C PRO A 182 8.19 17.08 0.62
N ALA A 183 7.82 17.07 1.90
CA ALA A 183 8.75 17.22 3.01
C ALA A 183 9.61 15.96 3.24
N ALA A 184 9.09 14.79 2.87
CA ALA A 184 9.78 13.50 2.93
C ALA A 184 9.63 12.78 1.59
N GLY A 185 10.53 11.86 1.26
CA GLY A 185 10.43 11.00 0.07
C GLY A 185 9.80 9.66 0.42
N ARG A 186 9.15 8.99 -0.55
CA ARG A 186 8.63 7.63 -0.36
C ARG A 186 9.79 6.63 -0.32
N LEU A 187 9.66 5.62 0.55
CA LEU A 187 10.52 4.45 0.54
C LEU A 187 10.41 3.74 -0.82
N TYR A 188 11.55 3.47 -1.42
CA TYR A 188 11.67 2.73 -2.67
C TYR A 188 12.89 1.82 -2.57
N GLY A 189 12.82 0.65 -3.17
CA GLY A 189 13.91 -0.30 -3.11
C GLY A 189 13.62 -1.61 -3.83
N THR A 190 14.59 -2.50 -3.74
CA THR A 190 14.47 -3.90 -4.16
C THR A 190 14.40 -4.77 -2.92
N LEU A 191 13.28 -5.48 -2.76
CA LEU A 191 13.11 -6.55 -1.78
C LEU A 191 13.54 -7.87 -2.41
N THR A 192 14.37 -8.62 -1.71
CA THR A 192 14.75 -9.99 -2.03
C THR A 192 14.20 -10.92 -0.95
N THR A 193 13.49 -11.96 -1.34
CA THR A 193 12.96 -12.98 -0.40
C THR A 193 14.06 -13.94 0.04
N GLY A 194 13.85 -14.69 1.13
CA GLY A 194 14.80 -15.72 1.57
C GLY A 194 15.06 -16.83 0.53
N ARG A 195 14.21 -16.94 -0.50
CA ARG A 195 14.38 -17.87 -1.64
C ARG A 195 14.94 -17.21 -2.91
N GLY A 196 15.28 -15.92 -2.86
CA GLY A 196 15.93 -15.19 -3.94
C GLY A 196 15.00 -14.54 -4.97
N ALA A 197 13.67 -14.64 -4.82
CA ALA A 197 12.75 -13.84 -5.65
C ALA A 197 12.91 -12.34 -5.33
N GLU A 198 12.90 -11.49 -6.35
CA GLU A 198 13.09 -10.04 -6.22
C GLU A 198 11.84 -9.25 -6.68
N PHE A 199 11.52 -8.20 -5.93
CA PHE A 199 10.46 -7.24 -6.23
C PHE A 199 11.00 -5.83 -6.06
N THR A 200 10.72 -4.93 -7.01
CA THR A 200 11.25 -3.55 -6.97
C THR A 200 10.13 -2.55 -7.12
N GLY A 201 10.01 -1.64 -6.16
CA GLY A 201 8.89 -0.72 -6.11
C GLY A 201 8.91 0.17 -4.88
N TYR A 202 7.77 0.81 -4.63
CA TYR A 202 7.57 1.60 -3.43
C TYR A 202 7.32 0.67 -2.25
N ILE A 203 8.04 0.90 -1.16
CA ILE A 203 8.00 0.06 0.04
C ILE A 203 7.05 0.67 1.05
N THR A 204 6.23 -0.17 1.65
CA THR A 204 5.58 0.10 2.92
C THR A 204 6.08 -0.94 3.91
N TRP A 205 6.73 -0.49 4.98
CA TRP A 205 7.25 -1.35 6.04
C TRP A 205 6.19 -1.48 7.13
N ASP A 206 6.05 -2.69 7.70
CA ASP A 206 5.04 -3.02 8.72
C ASP A 206 3.60 -2.54 8.41
N VAL A 207 3.28 -2.38 7.12
CA VAL A 207 2.05 -1.76 6.63
C VAL A 207 1.88 -0.27 6.99
N ASP A 208 2.76 0.35 7.80
CA ASP A 208 2.57 1.71 8.34
C ASP A 208 3.67 2.73 7.93
N GLU A 209 4.93 2.32 7.78
CA GLU A 209 6.03 3.25 7.47
C GLU A 209 6.28 3.37 5.97
N ILE A 210 6.19 4.60 5.46
CA ILE A 210 6.19 4.88 4.02
C ILE A 210 7.15 6.00 3.61
N HIS A 211 7.66 6.79 4.55
CA HIS A 211 8.49 7.96 4.27
C HIS A 211 9.91 7.88 4.85
N SER A 212 10.85 8.65 4.28
CA SER A 212 12.22 8.81 4.83
C SER A 212 12.29 9.13 6.31
N THR A 213 11.29 9.89 6.75
CA THR A 213 11.24 10.53 8.06
C THR A 213 10.44 9.70 9.05
N ASP A 214 9.79 8.62 8.58
CA ASP A 214 9.30 7.58 9.46
C ASP A 214 10.51 6.83 10.04
N PHE A 215 10.31 6.10 11.14
CA PHE A 215 11.39 5.50 11.91
C PHE A 215 11.25 4.00 11.94
N LEU A 216 12.38 3.31 11.91
CA LEU A 216 12.52 1.93 12.32
C LEU A 216 12.90 1.93 13.81
N ASP A 217 12.03 1.37 14.66
CA ASP A 217 12.27 1.20 16.08
C ASP A 217 12.86 -0.20 16.37
N GLY A 218 13.75 -0.33 17.36
CA GLY A 218 14.34 -1.62 17.73
C GLY A 218 15.28 -1.52 18.93
N GLU A 219 15.71 -2.64 19.49
CA GLU A 219 16.65 -2.69 20.62
C GLU A 219 17.98 -3.33 20.20
N ALA A 220 19.10 -2.76 20.64
CA ALA A 220 20.42 -3.40 20.59
C ALA A 220 21.23 -3.10 21.86
N ASP A 221 21.94 -4.10 22.39
CA ASP A 221 22.79 -3.98 23.58
C ASP A 221 22.10 -3.33 24.80
N GLY A 222 20.80 -3.60 24.98
CA GLY A 222 19.99 -3.04 26.07
C GLY A 222 19.61 -1.57 25.89
N GLN A 223 19.72 -1.03 24.69
CA GLN A 223 19.35 0.33 24.33
C GLN A 223 18.30 0.35 23.23
N ASP A 224 17.31 1.25 23.37
CA ASP A 224 16.32 1.51 22.35
C ASP A 224 16.92 2.38 21.23
N TYR A 225 16.64 2.00 19.99
CA TYR A 225 17.00 2.67 18.76
C TYR A 225 15.75 3.12 18.03
N ARG A 226 15.83 4.33 17.47
CA ARG A 226 14.82 4.92 16.60
C ARG A 226 15.53 5.55 15.40
N ILE A 227 15.59 4.82 14.29
CA ILE A 227 16.42 5.16 13.13
C ILE A 227 15.52 5.67 12.00
N PRO A 228 15.69 6.90 11.48
CA PRO A 228 14.90 7.35 10.34
C PRO A 228 15.21 6.50 9.12
N PHE A 229 14.19 6.04 8.38
CA PHE A 229 14.40 5.17 7.21
C PHE A 229 15.31 5.80 6.15
N GLY A 230 15.33 7.13 6.02
CA GLY A 230 16.23 7.84 5.10
C GLY A 230 17.70 7.81 5.48
N ALA A 231 18.07 7.21 6.62
CA ALA A 231 19.45 6.90 6.98
C ALA A 231 19.84 5.45 6.61
N ILE A 232 18.87 4.59 6.30
CA ILE A 232 19.04 3.15 6.13
C ILE A 232 19.24 2.81 4.65
N SER A 233 20.32 2.10 4.34
CA SER A 233 20.56 1.57 2.99
C SER A 233 20.01 0.16 2.79
N GLU A 234 20.01 -0.67 3.84
CA GLU A 234 19.55 -2.05 3.75
C GLU A 234 19.02 -2.53 5.10
N ILE A 235 17.93 -3.31 5.06
CA ILE A 235 17.48 -4.13 6.18
C ILE A 235 17.49 -5.58 5.71
N GLU A 236 18.24 -6.43 6.40
CA GLU A 236 18.34 -7.86 6.16
C GLU A 236 17.75 -8.61 7.35
N GLN A 237 16.91 -9.61 7.10
CA GLN A 237 16.36 -10.42 8.19
C GLN A 237 17.49 -11.15 8.92
N TYR A 238 17.52 -11.03 10.26
CA TYR A 238 18.43 -11.78 11.12
C TYR A 238 17.66 -12.82 11.93
N GLY A 239 17.33 -13.92 11.25
CA GLY A 239 16.44 -14.92 11.80
C GLY A 239 15.06 -14.33 12.11
N PRO A 240 14.27 -14.99 12.97
CA PRO A 240 12.88 -14.61 13.13
C PRO A 240 12.61 -13.38 14.00
N VAL A 241 13.58 -12.97 14.81
CA VAL A 241 13.34 -12.00 15.91
C VAL A 241 14.21 -10.77 15.83
N GLY A 242 14.92 -10.58 14.72
CA GLY A 242 15.78 -9.44 14.54
C GLY A 242 16.07 -9.13 13.09
N ALA A 243 16.73 -8.00 12.89
CA ALA A 243 17.19 -7.55 11.60
C ALA A 243 18.59 -6.94 11.69
N HIS A 244 19.39 -7.17 10.66
CA HIS A 244 20.60 -6.40 10.41
C HIS A 244 20.26 -5.16 9.61
N VAL A 245 20.46 -4.00 10.22
CA VAL A 245 20.22 -2.69 9.64
C VAL A 245 21.54 -2.08 9.23
N THR A 246 21.73 -1.83 7.95
CA THR A 246 22.92 -1.16 7.40
C THR A 246 22.56 0.27 7.04
N LEU A 247 23.29 1.24 7.59
CA LEU A 247 23.12 2.66 7.31
C LEU A 247 23.89 3.08 6.06
N HIS A 248 23.50 4.20 5.45
CA HIS A 248 24.25 4.80 4.33
C HIS A 248 25.69 5.22 4.66
N THR A 249 26.05 5.25 5.95
CA THR A 249 27.42 5.44 6.44
C THR A 249 28.27 4.18 6.32
N GLY A 250 27.65 3.01 6.11
CA GLY A 250 28.26 1.69 6.13
C GLY A 250 28.24 1.02 7.51
N GLU A 251 27.75 1.72 8.54
CA GLU A 251 27.54 1.14 9.86
C GLU A 251 26.43 0.08 9.83
N ARG A 252 26.63 -1.03 10.54
CA ARG A 252 25.67 -2.14 10.62
C ARG A 252 25.31 -2.41 12.08
N ILE A 253 24.02 -2.38 12.37
CA ILE A 253 23.42 -2.55 13.70
C ILE A 253 22.52 -3.78 13.63
N THR A 254 22.47 -4.58 14.69
CA THR A 254 21.52 -5.71 14.77
C THR A 254 20.44 -5.35 15.78
N LEU A 255 19.22 -5.18 15.31
CA LEU A 255 18.07 -4.77 16.12
C LEU A 255 17.16 -5.97 16.40
N TYR A 256 16.50 -5.95 17.56
CA TYR A 256 15.51 -6.93 18.02
C TYR A 256 14.34 -6.25 18.72
N GLY A 257 13.33 -7.03 19.11
CA GLY A 257 12.43 -6.66 20.22
C GLY A 257 11.24 -5.76 19.88
N THR A 258 11.06 -5.40 18.61
CA THR A 258 9.90 -4.63 18.13
C THR A 258 9.29 -5.30 16.89
N ASN A 259 8.02 -4.99 16.63
CA ASN A 259 7.28 -5.39 15.43
C ASN A 259 7.96 -4.94 14.12
N ASP A 260 8.78 -3.89 14.18
CA ASP A 260 9.51 -3.39 13.03
C ASP A 260 10.63 -4.35 12.58
N VAL A 261 11.12 -5.21 13.48
CA VAL A 261 12.29 -6.08 13.23
C VAL A 261 12.08 -7.54 13.65
N ASP A 262 10.83 -7.97 13.90
CA ASP A 262 10.50 -9.33 14.29
C ASP A 262 9.23 -9.89 13.61
N ARG A 263 8.85 -11.13 13.96
CA ARG A 263 7.67 -11.84 13.41
C ARG A 263 6.33 -11.13 13.62
N SER A 264 6.26 -10.16 14.52
CA SER A 264 5.06 -9.35 14.74
C SER A 264 4.85 -8.32 13.64
N ASN A 265 5.81 -8.17 12.73
CA ASN A 265 5.66 -7.36 11.52
C ASN A 265 4.46 -7.86 10.71
N ARG A 266 3.53 -6.94 10.42
CA ARG A 266 2.26 -7.17 9.71
C ARG A 266 2.45 -7.39 8.21
N GLY A 267 3.66 -7.27 7.71
CA GLY A 267 4.06 -7.51 6.34
C GLY A 267 4.71 -6.30 5.72
N ILE A 268 5.53 -6.58 4.72
CA ILE A 268 6.22 -5.57 3.92
C ILE A 268 5.58 -5.60 2.54
N THR A 269 5.01 -4.49 2.09
CA THR A 269 4.42 -4.41 0.76
C THR A 269 5.37 -3.73 -0.21
N VAL A 270 5.35 -4.21 -1.46
CA VAL A 270 6.04 -3.58 -2.59
C VAL A 270 5.00 -3.23 -3.63
N SER A 271 4.73 -1.93 -3.79
CA SER A 271 3.94 -1.42 -4.91
C SER A 271 4.83 -1.34 -6.14
N ASP A 272 4.80 -2.41 -6.95
CA ASP A 272 5.61 -2.61 -8.15
C ASP A 272 4.89 -2.00 -9.39
N PRO A 273 5.51 -1.03 -10.08
CA PRO A 273 4.92 -0.37 -11.25
C PRO A 273 4.53 -1.29 -12.41
N GLY A 274 5.21 -2.42 -12.56
CA GLY A 274 5.02 -3.38 -13.64
C GLY A 274 4.12 -4.56 -13.27
N LEU A 275 3.69 -4.69 -12.01
CA LEU A 275 2.92 -5.83 -11.51
C LEU A 275 1.61 -5.36 -10.87
N GLY A 276 1.67 -4.48 -9.87
CA GLY A 276 0.60 -4.44 -8.87
C GLY A 276 1.15 -4.15 -7.49
N GLN A 277 0.66 -4.88 -6.51
CA GLN A 277 1.23 -4.97 -5.18
C GLN A 277 1.63 -6.42 -4.90
N VAL A 278 2.70 -6.58 -4.11
CA VAL A 278 2.99 -7.83 -3.44
C VAL A 278 3.15 -7.57 -1.96
N LYS A 279 2.70 -8.50 -1.12
CA LYS A 279 2.87 -8.44 0.33
C LYS A 279 3.65 -9.65 0.82
N ILE A 280 4.78 -9.35 1.46
CA ILE A 280 5.75 -10.33 1.94
C ILE A 280 5.63 -10.39 3.47
N PRO A 281 5.23 -11.54 4.04
CA PRO A 281 5.30 -11.73 5.48
C PRO A 281 6.76 -11.78 5.96
N TRP A 282 7.00 -11.40 7.22
CA TRP A 282 8.34 -11.37 7.81
C TRP A 282 9.14 -12.64 7.55
N ASP A 283 8.56 -13.82 7.80
CA ASP A 283 9.22 -15.12 7.67
C ASP A 283 9.71 -15.44 6.23
N TYR A 284 9.29 -14.68 5.22
CA TYR A 284 9.73 -14.82 3.83
C TYR A 284 10.71 -13.73 3.38
N LEU A 285 10.92 -12.70 4.19
CA LEU A 285 11.88 -11.63 3.92
C LEU A 285 13.30 -12.18 3.91
N GLY A 286 14.09 -11.82 2.89
CA GLY A 286 15.54 -11.94 2.91
C GLY A 286 16.16 -10.60 3.26
N SER A 287 16.04 -9.62 2.36
CA SER A 287 16.46 -8.23 2.62
C SER A 287 15.67 -7.22 1.79
N VAL A 288 15.74 -5.95 2.18
CA VAL A 288 15.31 -4.79 1.38
C VAL A 288 16.50 -3.85 1.23
N ARG A 289 16.90 -3.58 0.00
CA ARG A 289 17.89 -2.55 -0.34
C ARG A 289 17.18 -1.27 -0.77
N PHE A 290 17.34 -0.20 -0.03
CA PHE A 290 16.70 1.09 -0.31
C PHE A 290 17.52 1.90 -1.31
N HIS A 291 16.83 2.45 -2.32
CA HIS A 291 17.41 3.32 -3.34
C HIS A 291 16.32 4.12 -4.06
N GLY A 292 16.72 5.06 -4.92
CA GLY A 292 15.77 5.85 -5.69
C GLY A 292 15.10 5.05 -6.80
N ALA A 293 13.89 5.47 -7.16
CA ALA A 293 13.28 5.04 -8.40
C ALA A 293 14.06 5.60 -9.60
N ARG A 294 14.30 4.77 -10.62
CA ARG A 294 14.85 5.24 -11.91
C ARG A 294 13.95 6.28 -12.58
N ARG A 295 12.64 6.11 -12.39
CA ARG A 295 11.58 7.01 -12.81
C ARG A 295 10.49 6.93 -11.76
N ASP A 296 10.10 8.07 -11.22
CA ASP A 296 8.96 8.12 -10.31
C ASP A 296 7.65 7.88 -11.07
N GLN A 297 6.79 7.04 -10.49
CA GLN A 297 5.39 6.98 -10.93
C GLN A 297 4.71 8.31 -10.64
N SER A 298 3.83 8.70 -11.56
CA SER A 298 3.06 9.92 -11.50
C SER A 298 1.60 9.61 -11.76
N ARG A 299 0.71 10.52 -11.37
CA ARG A 299 -0.71 10.40 -11.70
C ARG A 299 -0.93 10.08 -13.19
N SER A 300 -0.18 10.69 -14.11
CA SER A 300 -0.29 10.49 -15.56
C SER A 300 0.02 9.08 -16.06
N ASP A 301 0.64 8.22 -15.25
CA ASP A 301 0.93 6.83 -15.61
C ASP A 301 -0.29 5.91 -15.53
N PHE A 302 -1.41 6.44 -15.03
CA PHE A 302 -2.67 5.73 -14.85
C PHE A 302 -3.74 6.37 -15.73
N ASP A 303 -4.60 5.58 -16.37
CA ASP A 303 -5.62 6.09 -17.29
C ASP A 303 -7.05 6.01 -16.73
N GLY A 304 -7.18 5.52 -15.50
CA GLY A 304 -8.48 5.29 -14.85
C GLY A 304 -9.24 4.08 -15.38
N GLY A 305 -8.60 3.21 -16.16
CA GLY A 305 -9.20 1.96 -16.60
C GLY A 305 -9.74 1.94 -18.02
N ARG A 306 -9.75 0.73 -18.59
CA ARG A 306 -10.43 0.39 -19.86
C ARG A 306 -11.14 -0.94 -19.70
N PRO A 307 -12.17 -1.24 -20.51
CA PRO A 307 -12.71 -2.59 -20.58
C PRO A 307 -11.62 -3.61 -20.92
N LEU A 308 -11.65 -4.77 -20.25
CA LEU A 308 -10.74 -5.87 -20.59
C LEU A 308 -11.11 -6.43 -21.96
N ARG A 309 -10.11 -6.62 -22.81
CA ARG A 309 -10.26 -7.24 -24.12
C ARG A 309 -9.26 -8.35 -24.28
N GLY A 310 -9.70 -9.46 -24.86
CA GLY A 310 -8.83 -10.62 -24.98
C GLY A 310 -9.39 -11.73 -25.83
N THR A 311 -8.63 -12.80 -25.86
CA THR A 311 -8.98 -14.07 -26.50
C THR A 311 -8.90 -15.17 -25.45
N VAL A 312 -10.03 -15.80 -25.16
CA VAL A 312 -10.13 -17.01 -24.34
C VAL A 312 -9.96 -18.22 -25.24
N ILE A 313 -9.15 -19.17 -24.80
CA ILE A 313 -8.93 -20.45 -25.47
C ILE A 313 -9.34 -21.57 -24.53
N THR A 314 -10.13 -22.51 -25.03
CA THR A 314 -10.65 -23.64 -24.27
C THR A 314 -9.72 -24.85 -24.31
N THR A 315 -10.00 -25.86 -23.49
CA THR A 315 -9.34 -27.17 -23.49
C THR A 315 -9.57 -27.95 -24.80
N SER A 316 -10.72 -27.75 -25.46
CA SER A 316 -11.00 -28.28 -26.81
C SER A 316 -10.21 -27.56 -27.92
N GLY A 317 -9.63 -26.39 -27.62
CA GLY A 317 -8.88 -25.57 -28.57
C GLY A 317 -9.70 -24.50 -29.30
N ASP A 318 -10.98 -24.34 -28.95
CA ASP A 318 -11.81 -23.26 -29.45
C ASP A 318 -11.32 -21.91 -28.92
N ALA A 319 -11.43 -20.86 -29.75
CA ALA A 319 -10.96 -19.53 -29.41
C ALA A 319 -12.10 -18.51 -29.55
N LEU A 320 -12.31 -17.72 -28.50
CA LEU A 320 -13.35 -16.70 -28.45
C LEU A 320 -12.72 -15.36 -28.08
N SER A 321 -12.95 -14.34 -28.90
CA SER A 321 -12.39 -12.99 -28.68
C SER A 321 -13.48 -11.95 -28.49
N GLY A 322 -13.28 -11.05 -27.54
CA GLY A 322 -14.26 -10.03 -27.19
C GLY A 322 -13.88 -9.23 -25.96
N ASP A 323 -14.86 -8.50 -25.42
CA ASP A 323 -14.74 -7.89 -24.09
C ASP A 323 -14.83 -9.01 -23.04
N ILE A 324 -13.93 -8.97 -22.05
CA ILE A 324 -13.75 -10.02 -21.05
C ILE A 324 -14.36 -9.56 -19.73
N ARG A 325 -15.06 -10.46 -19.06
CA ARG A 325 -15.32 -10.38 -17.63
C ARG A 325 -14.73 -11.62 -16.96
N TRP A 326 -13.66 -11.42 -16.22
CA TRP A 326 -13.00 -12.45 -15.42
C TRP A 326 -13.76 -12.62 -14.09
N ASP A 327 -13.82 -13.85 -13.59
CA ASP A 327 -14.52 -14.26 -12.36
C ASP A 327 -15.96 -13.71 -12.18
N ARG A 328 -16.61 -13.29 -13.27
CA ARG A 328 -17.90 -12.57 -13.35
C ARG A 328 -17.93 -11.13 -12.82
N ASP A 329 -16.85 -10.54 -12.34
CA ASP A 329 -16.86 -9.18 -11.79
C ASP A 329 -15.67 -8.30 -12.20
N GLU A 330 -14.50 -8.85 -12.56
CA GLU A 330 -13.42 -8.03 -13.13
C GLU A 330 -13.63 -7.82 -14.63
N TYR A 331 -13.97 -6.58 -15.00
CA TYR A 331 -14.20 -6.18 -16.38
C TYR A 331 -13.34 -4.98 -16.80
N SER A 332 -12.51 -4.44 -15.90
CA SER A 332 -11.65 -3.30 -16.18
C SER A 332 -10.17 -3.54 -15.90
N SER A 333 -9.32 -2.86 -16.67
CA SER A 333 -7.86 -3.00 -16.61
C SER A 333 -7.20 -2.49 -15.32
N TRP A 334 -7.90 -1.71 -14.49
CA TRP A 334 -7.39 -1.24 -13.20
C TRP A 334 -7.60 -2.24 -12.07
N GLU A 335 -8.43 -3.25 -12.29
CA GLU A 335 -8.77 -4.24 -11.28
C GLU A 335 -7.60 -5.18 -11.03
N MET A 336 -7.63 -5.83 -9.86
CA MET A 336 -6.58 -6.75 -9.41
C MET A 336 -7.03 -8.19 -9.63
N LEU A 337 -6.07 -9.01 -10.08
CA LEU A 337 -6.12 -10.45 -9.98
C LEU A 337 -5.33 -10.84 -8.73
N ASN A 338 -5.98 -11.51 -7.79
CA ASN A 338 -5.41 -11.86 -6.51
C ASN A 338 -4.90 -13.29 -6.50
N GLY A 339 -3.83 -13.56 -5.76
CA GLY A 339 -3.33 -14.92 -5.58
C GLY A 339 -2.12 -15.00 -4.67
N THR A 340 -1.68 -16.23 -4.40
CA THR A 340 -0.49 -16.48 -3.59
C THR A 340 0.53 -17.32 -4.34
N SER A 341 1.81 -17.06 -4.09
CA SER A 341 2.91 -17.88 -4.57
C SER A 341 3.97 -18.01 -3.49
N ALA A 342 4.32 -19.25 -3.14
CA ALA A 342 5.31 -19.54 -2.10
C ALA A 342 5.11 -18.81 -0.75
N GLY A 343 3.85 -18.51 -0.38
CA GLY A 343 3.50 -17.80 0.87
C GLY A 343 3.52 -16.28 0.77
N ILE A 344 3.71 -15.73 -0.43
CA ILE A 344 3.65 -14.29 -0.74
C ILE A 344 2.30 -14.01 -1.40
N GLU A 345 1.67 -12.92 -0.98
CA GLU A 345 0.39 -12.44 -1.51
C GLU A 345 0.65 -11.49 -2.70
N PHE A 346 -0.17 -11.61 -3.74
CA PHE A 346 -0.10 -10.84 -4.98
C PHE A 346 -1.44 -10.22 -5.31
N ASP A 347 -1.42 -8.94 -5.65
CA ASP A 347 -2.52 -8.19 -6.26
C ASP A 347 -2.02 -7.67 -7.62
N VAL A 348 -2.25 -8.45 -8.68
CA VAL A 348 -1.72 -8.15 -10.02
C VAL A 348 -2.74 -7.34 -10.80
N GLU A 349 -2.39 -6.11 -11.18
CA GLU A 349 -3.30 -5.25 -11.95
C GLU A 349 -3.46 -5.79 -13.38
N PHE A 350 -4.70 -5.98 -13.84
CA PHE A 350 -5.00 -6.58 -15.14
C PHE A 350 -4.33 -5.84 -16.32
N SER A 351 -4.10 -4.52 -16.22
CA SER A 351 -3.37 -3.76 -17.24
C SER A 351 -1.94 -4.27 -17.47
N ARG A 352 -1.35 -4.93 -16.47
CA ARG A 352 0.00 -5.49 -16.47
C ARG A 352 0.06 -6.92 -16.96
N ILE A 353 -1.06 -7.61 -17.04
CA ILE A 353 -1.14 -9.00 -17.45
C ILE A 353 -1.16 -9.09 -18.98
N GLU A 354 -0.30 -9.94 -19.53
CA GLU A 354 -0.35 -10.34 -20.93
C GLU A 354 -1.20 -11.59 -21.10
N ARG A 355 -1.02 -12.57 -20.22
CA ARG A 355 -1.66 -13.87 -20.33
C ARG A 355 -1.90 -14.53 -18.98
N ILE A 356 -2.99 -15.28 -18.90
CA ILE A 356 -3.30 -16.19 -17.79
C ILE A 356 -3.43 -17.59 -18.39
N VAL A 357 -2.67 -18.56 -17.88
CA VAL A 357 -2.72 -19.95 -18.32
C VAL A 357 -3.12 -20.82 -17.14
N LYS A 358 -4.20 -21.59 -17.28
CA LYS A 358 -4.60 -22.54 -16.25
C LYS A 358 -3.53 -23.63 -16.08
N ASN A 359 -3.21 -23.98 -14.85
CA ASN A 359 -2.34 -25.10 -14.50
C ASN A 359 -3.01 -25.98 -13.43
N ASP A 360 -2.32 -27.01 -12.95
CA ASP A 360 -2.92 -28.03 -12.07
C ASP A 360 -3.39 -27.48 -10.71
N ALA A 361 -2.73 -26.44 -10.19
CA ALA A 361 -3.00 -25.88 -8.86
C ALA A 361 -3.71 -24.52 -8.89
N GLY A 362 -3.69 -23.83 -10.03
CA GLY A 362 -4.24 -22.49 -10.19
C GLY A 362 -3.93 -21.97 -11.59
N SER A 363 -3.19 -20.87 -11.68
CA SER A 363 -2.86 -20.23 -12.96
C SER A 363 -1.44 -19.67 -12.99
N THR A 364 -0.77 -19.82 -14.14
CA THR A 364 0.45 -19.08 -14.46
C THR A 364 0.05 -17.73 -15.05
N VAL A 365 0.34 -16.66 -14.32
CA VAL A 365 0.11 -15.27 -14.74
C VAL A 365 1.39 -14.71 -15.34
N ILE A 366 1.34 -14.33 -16.60
CA ILE A 366 2.46 -13.79 -17.36
C ILE A 366 2.21 -12.30 -17.58
N LEU A 367 3.14 -11.47 -17.10
CA LEU A 367 3.09 -10.02 -17.21
C LEU A 367 3.64 -9.54 -18.55
N ARG A 368 3.22 -8.35 -18.96
CA ARG A 368 3.66 -7.70 -20.20
C ARG A 368 5.15 -7.33 -20.24
N ASP A 369 5.83 -7.36 -19.09
CA ASP A 369 7.27 -7.18 -18.99
C ASP A 369 8.06 -8.51 -19.03
N GLY A 370 7.37 -9.63 -19.21
CA GLY A 370 7.94 -10.97 -19.37
C GLY A 370 8.09 -11.76 -18.07
N ARG A 371 7.82 -11.17 -16.90
CA ARG A 371 7.77 -11.91 -15.63
C ARG A 371 6.59 -12.88 -15.63
N ALA A 372 6.74 -14.00 -14.93
CA ALA A 372 5.70 -15.01 -14.81
C ALA A 372 5.63 -15.54 -13.38
N TYR A 373 4.41 -15.75 -12.89
CA TYR A 373 4.14 -16.22 -11.52
C TYR A 373 3.10 -17.33 -11.55
N ASP A 374 3.40 -18.45 -10.90
CA ASP A 374 2.39 -19.48 -10.62
C ASP A 374 1.64 -19.08 -9.36
N LEU A 375 0.36 -18.74 -9.52
CA LEU A 375 -0.52 -18.24 -8.48
C LEU A 375 -1.63 -19.25 -8.17
N GLN A 376 -2.00 -19.33 -6.88
CA GLN A 376 -3.05 -20.19 -6.35
C GLN A 376 -3.72 -19.55 -5.12
N GLY A 377 -4.78 -20.18 -4.60
CA GLY A 377 -5.38 -19.82 -3.31
C GLY A 377 -6.29 -18.59 -3.38
N SER A 378 -6.90 -18.37 -4.54
CA SER A 378 -7.87 -17.31 -4.81
C SER A 378 -8.79 -17.78 -5.93
N ASN A 379 -10.07 -17.41 -5.84
CA ASN A 379 -11.06 -17.60 -6.90
C ASN A 379 -10.62 -16.99 -8.23
N ASP A 380 -9.74 -15.99 -8.24
CA ASP A 380 -9.28 -15.37 -9.47
C ASP A 380 -8.33 -16.27 -10.27
N VAL A 381 -7.77 -17.33 -9.67
CA VAL A 381 -6.73 -18.14 -10.31
C VAL A 381 -6.96 -19.64 -10.20
N ASP A 382 -7.88 -20.12 -9.37
CA ASP A 382 -8.12 -21.54 -9.12
C ASP A 382 -9.58 -21.99 -9.39
N SER A 383 -9.93 -23.21 -8.98
CA SER A 383 -11.26 -23.79 -9.16
C SER A 383 -12.42 -23.02 -8.52
N GLY A 384 -12.14 -22.05 -7.65
CA GLY A 384 -13.12 -21.12 -7.11
C GLY A 384 -13.61 -20.10 -8.15
N ASN A 385 -12.94 -20.00 -9.31
CA ASN A 385 -13.33 -19.09 -10.38
C ASN A 385 -14.76 -19.38 -10.85
N ARG A 386 -15.55 -18.32 -10.97
CA ARG A 386 -16.97 -18.31 -11.33
C ARG A 386 -17.17 -18.20 -12.83
N ASP A 387 -16.25 -18.72 -13.64
CA ASP A 387 -16.25 -18.71 -15.10
C ASP A 387 -15.86 -17.37 -15.74
N ILE A 388 -15.46 -17.46 -17.01
CA ILE A 388 -15.06 -16.32 -17.82
C ILE A 388 -16.18 -15.97 -18.79
N LEU A 389 -16.64 -14.72 -18.78
CA LEU A 389 -17.60 -14.24 -19.78
C LEU A 389 -16.86 -13.51 -20.90
N VAL A 390 -17.24 -13.81 -22.14
CA VAL A 390 -16.74 -13.13 -23.33
C VAL A 390 -17.92 -12.55 -24.09
N THR A 391 -17.94 -11.22 -24.24
CA THR A 391 -18.95 -10.53 -25.04
C THR A 391 -18.40 -10.25 -26.44
N THR A 392 -19.05 -10.80 -27.46
CA THR A 392 -18.67 -10.60 -28.86
C THR A 392 -19.89 -10.55 -29.78
N GLY A 393 -19.92 -9.63 -30.73
CA GLY A 393 -21.06 -9.44 -31.64
C GLY A 393 -22.39 -9.10 -30.94
N GLY A 394 -22.35 -8.59 -29.70
CA GLY A 394 -23.54 -8.31 -28.88
C GLY A 394 -24.09 -9.51 -28.12
N SER A 395 -23.47 -10.69 -28.24
CA SER A 395 -23.81 -11.89 -27.48
C SER A 395 -22.77 -12.13 -26.39
N GLU A 396 -23.22 -12.62 -25.24
CA GLU A 396 -22.38 -13.02 -24.11
C GLU A 396 -22.25 -14.55 -24.10
N TYR A 397 -21.02 -15.04 -23.98
CA TYR A 397 -20.70 -16.46 -23.93
C TYR A 397 -20.00 -16.75 -22.60
N VAL A 398 -20.42 -17.82 -21.93
CA VAL A 398 -19.78 -18.30 -20.70
C VAL A 398 -18.81 -19.41 -21.07
N VAL A 399 -17.55 -19.26 -20.67
CA VAL A 399 -16.54 -20.31 -20.72
C VAL A 399 -16.35 -20.81 -19.30
N ALA A 400 -16.83 -22.03 -19.03
CA ALA A 400 -16.71 -22.62 -17.71
C ALA A 400 -15.24 -22.77 -17.31
N TRP A 401 -14.91 -22.63 -16.02
CA TRP A 401 -13.53 -22.76 -15.57
C TRP A 401 -12.89 -24.11 -15.97
N GLU A 402 -13.65 -25.21 -15.98
CA GLU A 402 -13.20 -26.53 -16.40
C GLU A 402 -12.80 -26.59 -17.88
N GLU A 403 -13.47 -25.79 -18.72
CA GLU A 403 -13.22 -25.67 -20.15
C GLU A 403 -12.14 -24.64 -20.46
N PHE A 404 -11.85 -23.72 -19.53
CA PHE A 404 -10.83 -22.70 -19.67
C PHE A 404 -9.42 -23.30 -19.73
N ARG A 405 -8.60 -22.79 -20.66
CA ARG A 405 -7.17 -23.13 -20.76
C ARG A 405 -6.29 -21.89 -20.68
N GLU A 406 -6.60 -20.85 -21.44
CA GLU A 406 -5.73 -19.69 -21.59
C GLU A 406 -6.54 -18.43 -21.90
N LEU A 407 -6.23 -17.32 -21.26
CA LEU A 407 -6.68 -15.98 -21.63
C LEU A 407 -5.47 -15.18 -22.12
N ARG A 408 -5.56 -14.63 -23.34
CA ARG A 408 -4.59 -13.66 -23.88
C ARG A 408 -5.21 -12.27 -23.87
N LEU A 409 -4.65 -11.34 -23.11
CA LEU A 409 -5.14 -9.98 -23.01
C LEU A 409 -4.55 -9.08 -24.09
N HIS A 410 -5.43 -8.39 -24.81
CA HIS A 410 -5.05 -7.38 -25.80
C HIS A 410 -4.54 -6.12 -25.08
N ARG A 411 -3.82 -5.25 -25.80
CA ARG A 411 -3.32 -3.97 -25.27
C ARG A 411 -4.33 -2.86 -25.40
#